data_AF-G5QDE8-F1
#
_entry.id   AF-G5QDE8-F1
#
_cell.length_a   1.000
_cell.length_b   1.000
_cell.length_c   1.000
_cell.angle_alpha   90.00
_cell.angle_beta   90.00
_cell.angle_gamma   90.00
#
_symmetry.space_group_name_H-M   'P 1'
#
loop_
_entity.id
_entity.type
_entity.pdbx_description
1 polymer ?
#
loop_
_entity_poly.entity_id
_entity_poly.type
_entity_poly.pdbx_seq_one_letter_code
_entity_poly.pdbx_strand_id
1 'polypeptide(L)' 'IADNMTGHCNIAPDRKTDPGPAFDWPRFRALVALSSHKEMT' A
#
# COMPACT_ATOMS: atom_id res chain seq x y z
N ILE A 1 -3.99 -3.42 -10.21
CA ILE A 1 -3.63 -3.80 -8.82
C ILE A 1 -3.23 -2.56 -8.01
N ALA A 2 -2.37 -1.68 -8.55
CA ALA A 2 -1.89 -0.50 -7.84
C ALA A 2 -2.99 0.44 -7.28
N ASP A 3 -4.10 0.62 -8.01
CA ASP A 3 -5.20 1.50 -7.59
C ASP A 3 -6.09 0.91 -6.50
N ASN A 4 -6.01 -0.40 -6.25
CA ASN A 4 -6.89 -1.13 -5.32
C ASN A 4 -6.18 -1.49 -4.00
N MET A 5 -5.14 -0.76 -3.62
CA MET A 5 -4.41 -0.96 -2.36
C MET A 5 -4.84 0.11 -1.35
N THR A 6 -5.37 -0.32 -0.20
CA THR A 6 -5.88 0.56 0.87
C THR A 6 -5.53 0.01 2.25
N GLY A 7 -5.60 0.85 3.29
CA GLY A 7 -5.36 0.46 4.68
C GLY A 7 -6.60 -0.17 5.32
N HIS A 8 -6.40 -0.99 6.36
CA HIS A 8 -7.50 -1.62 7.09
C HIS A 8 -8.37 -0.61 7.83
N CYS A 9 -7.78 0.48 8.31
CA CYS A 9 -8.48 1.64 8.88
C CYS A 9 -9.50 2.27 7.91
N ASN A 10 -9.24 2.22 6.60
CA ASN A 10 -10.16 2.74 5.59
C ASN A 10 -11.31 1.77 5.30
N ILE A 11 -11.10 0.46 5.49
CA ILE A 11 -12.11 -0.58 5.26
C ILE A 11 -13.01 -0.74 6.48
N ALA A 12 -12.46 -0.58 7.69
CA ALA A 12 -13.16 -0.77 8.95
C ALA A 12 -12.85 0.40 9.91
N PRO A 13 -13.39 1.60 9.64
CA PRO A 13 -13.22 2.74 10.54
C PRO A 13 -13.74 2.41 11.94
N ASP A 14 -13.15 3.04 12.95
CA ASP A 14 -13.44 2.89 14.39
C ASP A 14 -13.16 1.50 15.00
N ARG A 15 -13.04 0.45 14.17
CA ARG A 15 -12.66 -0.90 14.61
C ARG A 15 -11.16 -1.15 14.50
N LYS A 16 -10.50 -0.51 13.52
CA LYS A 16 -9.11 -0.76 13.16
C LYS A 16 -8.37 0.54 12.89
N THR A 17 -7.13 0.59 13.37
CA THR A 17 -6.25 1.75 13.23
C THR A 17 -5.00 1.42 12.42
N ASP A 18 -4.76 0.14 12.13
CA ASP A 18 -3.70 -0.29 11.23
C ASP A 18 -4.00 0.15 9.77
N PRO A 19 -2.97 0.50 8.99
CA PRO A 19 -1.55 0.36 9.30
C PRO A 19 -0.95 1.52 10.12
N GLY A 20 -1.72 2.59 10.34
CA GLY A 20 -1.33 3.74 11.14
C GLY A 20 -0.25 4.64 10.50
N PRO A 21 0.16 5.71 11.19
CA PRO A 21 1.08 6.72 10.64
C PRO A 21 2.49 6.21 10.33
N ALA A 22 2.89 5.08 10.94
CA ALA A 22 4.21 4.49 10.71
C ALA A 22 4.34 3.83 9.33
N PHE A 23 3.24 3.55 8.64
CA PHE A 23 3.27 2.93 7.33
C PHE A 23 3.38 3.96 6.20
N ASP A 24 4.54 3.95 5.55
CA ASP A 24 4.88 4.86 4.46
C ASP A 24 4.29 4.38 3.12
N TRP A 25 3.06 4.83 2.84
CA TRP A 25 2.37 4.56 1.58
C TRP A 25 3.13 5.01 0.33
N PRO A 26 3.71 6.24 0.28
CA PRO A 26 4.55 6.66 -0.84
C PRO A 26 5.70 5.69 -1.13
N ARG A 27 6.48 5.30 -0.11
CA ARG A 27 7.59 4.36 -0.28
C ARG A 27 7.12 2.99 -0.77
N PHE A 28 6.05 2.45 -0.18
CA PHE A 28 5.48 1.18 -0.61
C PHE A 28 5.06 1.20 -2.09
N ARG A 29 4.34 2.25 -2.52
CA ARG A 29 3.89 2.38 -3.92
C ARG A 29 5.06 2.49 -4.90
N ALA A 30 6.11 3.23 -4.55
CA ALA A 30 7.31 3.34 -5.37
C ALA A 30 7.98 1.98 -5.59
N LEU A 31 8.13 1.17 -4.54
CA LEU A 31 8.73 -0.15 -4.64
C LEU A 31 7.89 -1.12 -5.50
N VAL A 32 6.56 -1.09 -5.34
CA VAL A 32 5.66 -1.92 -6.15
C VAL A 32 5.76 -1.58 -7.64
N ALA A 33 5.80 -0.28 -7.99
CA ALA A 33 5.95 0.16 -9.38
C ALA A 33 7.31 -0.27 -9.99
N LEU A 34 8.38 -0.25 -9.19
CA LEU A 34 9.70 -0.73 -9.60
C LEU A 34 9.72 -2.26 -9.80
N SER A 35 9.04 -3.03 -8.94
CA SER A 35 8.95 -4.49 -9.07
C SER A 35 8.26 -4.92 -10.37
N SER A 36 7.32 -4.15 -10.91
CA SER A 36 6.68 -4.45 -12.21
C SER A 36 7.64 -4.42 -13.40
N HIS A 37 8.81 -3.79 -13.27
CA HIS A 37 9.82 -3.75 -14.34
C HIS A 37 10.82 -4.91 -14.28
N LYS A 38 10.77 -5.76 -13.25
CA LYS A 38 11.77 -6.80 -13.00
C LYS A 38 11.46 -8.15 -13.67
N GLU A 39 10.25 -8.31 -14.21
CA GLU A 39 9.81 -9.53 -14.91
C GLU A 39 9.76 -9.37 -16.45
N MET A 40 10.22 -8.24 -16.99
CA MET A 40 10.27 -7.95 -18.43
C MET A 40 11.72 -7.88 -18.97
N THR A 41 12.62 -8.68 -18.43
CA THR A 41 13.99 -8.92 -18.95
C THR A 41 14.31 -10.40 -18.77
#